data_AF-A0A7L5ZJM7-F1
#
_entry.id   AF-A0A7L5ZJM7-F1
#
_cell.length_a   1.000
_cell.length_b   1.000
_cell.length_c   1.000
_cell.angle_alpha   90.00
_cell.angle_beta   90.00
_cell.angle_gamma   90.00
#
_symmetry.space_group_name_H-M   'P 1'
#
loop_
_entity.id
_entity.type
_entity.pdbx_description
1 polymer ?
#
loop_
_entity_poly.entity_id
_entity_poly.type
_entity_poly.pdbx_seq_one_letter_code
_entity_poly.pdbx_strand_id
1 'polypeptide(L)' 'MAARPKIPGGTEVARRWGEIVGYADRRGRPRPVNDSWIAACCLAYELPLATLNVLDFQDYVTYEGLELITA' A
#
# COMPACT_ATOMS: atom_id res chain seq x y z
N MET A 1 -8.54 26.00 -5.84
CA MET A 1 -8.47 24.53 -5.60
C MET A 1 -8.40 24.31 -4.09
N ALA A 2 -9.20 23.41 -3.53
CA ALA A 2 -9.04 23.02 -2.13
C ALA A 2 -7.67 22.36 -1.92
N ALA A 3 -7.07 22.55 -0.75
CA ALA A 3 -5.82 21.88 -0.40
C ALA A 3 -6.06 20.36 -0.38
N ARG A 4 -5.17 19.59 -1.01
CA ARG A 4 -5.18 18.12 -0.93
C ARG A 4 -4.30 17.71 0.26
N PRO A 5 -4.88 17.15 1.33
CA PRO A 5 -4.08 16.69 2.47
C PRO A 5 -3.11 15.61 2.01
N LYS A 6 -1.89 15.64 2.54
CA LYS A 6 -0.85 14.63 2.29
C LYS A 6 -0.84 13.65 3.45
N ILE A 7 -0.72 12.36 3.16
CA ILE A 7 -0.58 11.33 4.18
C ILE A 7 0.85 11.40 4.79
N PRO A 8 1.00 11.58 6.10
CA PRO A 8 2.31 11.55 6.75
C PRO A 8 2.91 10.13 6.84
N GLY A 9 4.19 9.99 6.47
CA GLY A 9 4.95 8.74 6.60
C GLY A 9 5.52 8.51 8.01
N GLY A 10 4.64 8.28 8.99
CA GLY A 10 5.02 8.06 10.39
C GLY A 10 5.48 6.62 10.69
N THR A 11 5.78 6.35 11.96
CA THR A 11 6.27 5.05 12.44
C THR A 11 5.35 3.89 12.07
N GLU A 12 4.02 4.09 12.14
CA GLU A 12 3.05 3.03 11.79
C GLU A 12 3.10 2.68 10.29
N VAL A 13 3.25 3.67 9.40
CA VAL A 13 3.46 3.44 7.97
C VAL A 13 4.74 2.66 7.73
N ALA A 14 5.83 3.06 8.40
CA ALA A 14 7.12 2.38 8.27
C ALA A 14 7.07 0.92 8.76
N ARG A 15 6.37 0.66 9.88
CA ARG A 15 6.14 -0.70 10.40
C ARG A 15 5.37 -1.55 9.38
N ARG A 16 4.23 -1.05 8.89
CA ARG A 16 3.42 -1.73 7.88
C ARG A 16 4.23 -2.01 6.62
N TRP A 17 4.97 -1.03 6.11
CA TRP A 17 5.82 -1.22 4.94
C TRP A 17 6.85 -2.34 5.14
N GLY A 18 7.52 -2.38 6.30
CA GLY A 18 8.47 -3.44 6.62
C GLY A 18 7.84 -4.83 6.68
N GLU A 19 6.61 -4.93 7.22
CA GLU A 19 5.85 -6.18 7.21
C GLU A 19 5.50 -6.64 5.80
N ILE A 20 4.97 -5.73 4.96
CA ILE A 20 4.61 -6.03 3.56
C ILE A 20 5.82 -6.56 2.80
N VAL A 21 6.94 -5.84 2.86
CA VAL A 21 8.16 -6.22 2.14
C VAL A 21 8.73 -7.53 2.70
N GLY A 22 8.80 -7.69 4.03
CA GLY A 22 9.31 -8.90 4.65
C GLY A 22 8.48 -10.15 4.33
N TYR A 23 7.16 -10.04 4.31
CA TYR A 23 6.29 -11.15 3.91
C TYR A 23 6.35 -11.41 2.41
N ALA A 24 6.45 -10.38 1.57
CA ALA A 24 6.64 -10.54 0.13
C ALA A 24 7.95 -11.27 -0.22
N ASP A 25 9.05 -10.91 0.45
CA ASP A 25 10.34 -11.56 0.29
C ASP A 25 10.26 -13.03 0.73
N ARG A 26 9.61 -13.32 1.86
CA ARG A 26 9.37 -14.71 2.31
C ARG A 26 8.53 -15.53 1.32
N ARG A 27 7.64 -14.89 0.56
CA ARG A 27 6.86 -15.54 -0.51
C ARG A 27 7.66 -15.74 -1.80
N GLY A 28 8.92 -15.30 -1.85
CA GLY A 28 9.79 -15.39 -3.03
C GLY A 28 9.42 -14.41 -4.14
N ARG A 29 8.63 -13.38 -3.82
CA ARG A 29 8.09 -12.42 -4.79
C ARG A 29 8.19 -10.99 -4.24
N PRO A 30 9.41 -10.41 -4.16
CA PRO A 30 9.62 -9.04 -3.67
C PRO A 30 8.74 -8.03 -4.41
N ARG A 31 8.27 -7.00 -3.72
CA ARG A 31 7.35 -5.99 -4.27
C ARG A 31 8.07 -4.67 -4.57
N PRO A 32 7.59 -3.86 -5.54
CA PRO A 32 8.13 -2.53 -5.77
C PRO A 32 8.07 -1.67 -4.50
N VAL A 33 9.18 -0.99 -4.18
CA VAL A 33 9.34 -0.21 -2.94
C VAL A 33 8.26 0.86 -2.82
N ASN A 34 7.98 1.59 -3.90
CA ASN A 34 7.03 2.70 -3.90
C ASN A 34 5.58 2.22 -3.78
N ASP A 35 5.20 1.16 -4.49
CA ASP A 35 3.84 0.62 -4.41
C ASP A 35 3.57 0.01 -3.03
N SER A 36 4.57 -0.65 -2.44
CA SER A 36 4.49 -1.15 -1.06
C SER A 36 4.35 0.00 -0.07
N TRP A 37 5.00 1.14 -0.30
CA TRP A 37 4.88 2.33 0.55
C TRP A 37 3.50 2.97 0.43
N ILE A 38 2.95 3.05 -0.78
CA ILE A 38 1.58 3.53 -1.03
C ILE A 38 0.57 2.61 -0.32
N ALA A 39 0.69 1.29 -0.50
CA ALA A 39 -0.17 0.31 0.18
C ALA A 39 -0.07 0.42 1.71
N ALA A 40 1.14 0.59 2.25
CA ALA A 40 1.35 0.80 3.69
C ALA A 40 0.67 2.09 4.19
N CYS A 41 0.72 3.18 3.41
CA CYS A 41 -0.01 4.41 3.74
C CYS A 41 -1.52 4.16 3.81
N CYS A 42 -2.09 3.50 2.80
CA CYS A 42 -3.51 3.17 2.76
C CYS A 42 -3.94 2.31 3.95
N LEU A 43 -3.19 1.25 4.25
CA LEU A 43 -3.50 0.32 5.34
C LEU A 43 -3.33 0.95 6.73
N ALA A 44 -2.33 1.81 6.92
CA ALA A 44 -2.09 2.48 8.19
C ALA A 44 -3.16 3.54 8.53
N TYR A 45 -3.75 4.15 7.51
CA TYR A 45 -4.77 5.19 7.66
C TYR A 45 -6.20 4.70 7.35
N GLU A 46 -6.38 3.39 7.12
CA GLU A 46 -7.67 2.77 6.80
C GLU A 46 -8.37 3.41 5.59
N LEU A 47 -7.58 3.68 4.54
CA LEU A 47 -8.07 4.29 3.30
C LEU A 47 -8.00 3.31 2.12
N PRO A 48 -9.03 3.28 1.25
CA PRO A 48 -8.92 2.57 -0.02
C PRO A 48 -7.96 3.31 -0.98
N LEU A 49 -7.40 2.58 -1.94
CA LEU A 49 -6.56 3.12 -3.00
C LEU A 49 -7.33 3.29 -4.31
N ALA A 50 -7.53 4.54 -4.73
CA ALA A 50 -7.99 4.84 -6.08
C ALA A 50 -6.80 4.82 -7.06
N THR A 51 -6.80 3.89 -8.02
CA THR A 51 -5.70 3.75 -8.99
C THR A 51 -6.17 3.18 -10.32
N LEU A 52 -5.52 3.61 -11.42
CA LEU A 52 -5.64 2.96 -12.72
C LEU A 52 -4.67 1.77 -12.87
N ASN A 53 -3.69 1.65 -11.98
CA ASN A 53 -2.68 0.59 -12.00
C ASN A 53 -3.13 -0.65 -11.22
N VAL A 54 -4.34 -1.15 -11.52
CA VAL A 54 -5.02 -2.18 -10.71
C VAL A 54 -4.18 -3.46 -10.61
N LEU A 55 -3.56 -3.89 -11.71
CA LEU A 55 -2.79 -5.15 -11.75
C LEU A 55 -1.60 -5.15 -10.79
N ASP A 56 -0.89 -4.02 -10.69
CA ASP A 56 0.27 -3.92 -9.81
C ASP A 56 -0.12 -3.94 -8.33
N PHE A 57 -1.38 -3.61 -8.01
CA PHE A 57 -1.89 -3.59 -6.64
C PHE A 57 -2.69 -4.82 -6.21
N GLN A 58 -2.98 -5.78 -7.12
CA GLN A 58 -3.77 -6.98 -6.81
C GLN A 58 -3.13 -7.87 -5.72
N ASP A 59 -1.80 -7.96 -5.69
CA ASP A 59 -1.12 -8.74 -4.66
C ASP A 59 -1.40 -8.13 -3.26
N TYR A 60 -1.44 -6.79 -3.14
CA TYR A 60 -1.74 -6.14 -1.86
C TYR A 60 -3.20 -6.33 -1.42
N VAL A 61 -4.14 -6.47 -2.35
CA VAL A 61 -5.51 -6.88 -2.03
C VAL A 61 -5.51 -8.28 -1.44
N THR A 62 -4.80 -9.20 -2.08
CA THR A 62 -4.81 -10.63 -1.75
C THR A 62 -4.14 -10.93 -0.42
N TYR A 63 -2.98 -10.32 -0.14
CA TYR A 63 -2.15 -10.70 1.00
C TYR A 63 -2.18 -9.71 2.16
N GLU A 64 -2.49 -8.44 1.89
CA GLU A 64 -2.44 -7.37 2.89
C GLU A 64 -3.83 -6.77 3.20
N GLY A 65 -4.86 -7.14 2.43
CA GLY A 65 -6.23 -6.66 2.61
C GLY A 65 -6.46 -5.23 2.11
N LEU A 66 -5.62 -4.74 1.17
CA LEU A 66 -5.82 -3.43 0.56
C LEU A 66 -7.15 -3.39 -0.21
N GLU A 67 -7.93 -2.33 -0.03
CA GLU A 67 -9.12 -2.09 -0.84
C GLU A 67 -8.77 -1.18 -2.04
N LEU A 68 -9.26 -1.55 -3.24
CA LEU A 68 -9.08 -0.75 -4.45
C LEU A 68 -10.40 -0.11 -4.87
N ILE A 69 -10.33 1.18 -5.19
CA ILE A 69 -11.40 1.88 -5.92
C ILE A 69 -10.99 1.97 -7.38
N THR A 70 -11.77 1.31 -8.23
CA THR A 70 -11.60 1.34 -9.69
C THR A 70 -12.74 2.14 -10.33
N ALA A 71 -12.47 2.75 -11.48
CA ALA A 71 -13.47 3.44 -12.29
C ALA A 71 -14.34 2.47 -13.09
#